data_AF-A0A7D5MCD0-F1
#
_entry.id   AF-A0A7D5MCD0-F1
#
_cell.length_a   1.000
_cell.length_b   1.000
_cell.length_c   1.000
_cell.angle_alpha   90.00
_cell.angle_beta   90.00
_cell.angle_gamma   90.00
#
_symmetry.space_group_name_H-M   'P 1'
#
loop_
_entity.id
_entity.type
_entity.pdbx_description
1 polymer ?
#
loop_
_entity_poly.entity_id
_entity_poly.type
_entity_poly.pdbx_seq_one_letter_code
_entity_poly.pdbx_strand_id
1 'polypeptide(L)'
;MSLVDVKKGFAFAQRLEQKLVYTVKDDAIPIAGSERTAYRRLNSLAAYGLANFKSGKFEIHRATRQPYHIFEKLLPSLSALKQGRRFGRSYNDYDVNFLIKHLPEHSMITLDYKAWELTKFQTPSDLYIYVDSLELFSSFLKENKFREGKNGHIVILPKIGSFNNPIERVYLDCIANGGRSTFDAIAIELLHGEKLNVKGDFPIDYVLKVQEDMPKDVLNENQAVS
;
A
#
# COMPACT_ATOMS: atom_id res chain seq x y z
N MET A 1 -16.14 12.28 4.99
CA MET A 1 -15.99 12.61 3.56
C MET A 1 -16.64 11.52 2.74
N SER A 2 -17.42 11.86 1.71
CA SER A 2 -18.23 10.87 0.97
C SER A 2 -17.39 10.06 -0.02
N LEU A 3 -17.80 8.82 -0.32
CA LEU A 3 -17.19 8.00 -1.39
C LEU A 3 -17.24 8.72 -2.75
N VAL A 4 -18.28 9.52 -2.99
CA VAL A 4 -18.45 10.32 -4.20
C VAL A 4 -17.34 11.37 -4.34
N ASP A 5 -16.96 12.03 -3.25
CA ASP A 5 -15.90 13.05 -3.29
C ASP A 5 -14.55 12.43 -3.63
N VAL A 6 -14.28 11.24 -3.09
CA VAL A 6 -13.06 10.46 -3.32
C VAL A 6 -12.99 9.98 -4.77
N LYS A 7 -14.08 9.44 -5.31
CA LYS A 7 -14.20 9.03 -6.72
C LYS A 7 -13.90 10.19 -7.66
N LYS A 8 -14.44 11.37 -7.38
CA LYS A 8 -14.16 12.57 -8.17
C LYS A 8 -12.71 13.06 -8.00
N GLY A 9 -12.12 12.90 -6.81
CA GLY A 9 -10.69 13.13 -6.56
C GLY A 9 -9.81 12.22 -7.42
N PHE A 10 -10.16 10.95 -7.51
CA PHE A 10 -9.47 9.96 -8.32
C PHE A 10 -9.54 10.28 -9.81
N ALA A 11 -10.74 10.54 -10.34
CA ALA A 11 -10.91 10.95 -11.74
C ALA A 11 -10.14 12.25 -12.07
N PHE A 12 -10.06 13.17 -11.11
CA PHE A 12 -9.21 14.35 -11.22
C PHE A 12 -7.72 13.96 -11.34
N ALA A 13 -7.22 13.06 -10.49
CA ALA A 13 -5.83 12.62 -10.51
C ALA A 13 -5.46 11.89 -11.81
N GLN A 14 -6.36 11.08 -12.36
CA GLN A 14 -6.14 10.35 -13.61
C GLN A 14 -5.97 11.28 -14.83
N ARG A 15 -6.57 12.48 -14.79
CA ARG A 15 -6.45 13.50 -15.85
C ARG A 15 -5.15 14.29 -15.80
N LEU A 16 -4.38 14.22 -14.71
CA LEU A 16 -3.08 14.86 -14.61
C LEU A 16 -2.07 14.11 -15.48
N GLU A 17 -1.27 14.84 -16.26
CA GLU A 17 -0.09 14.29 -16.92
C GLU A 17 0.87 13.66 -15.91
N GLN A 18 1.73 12.73 -16.34
CA GLN A 18 2.66 12.08 -15.43
C GLN A 18 3.84 13.00 -15.08
N LYS A 19 3.89 13.46 -13.83
CA LYS A 19 4.96 14.30 -13.27
C LYS A 19 5.27 13.84 -11.85
N LEU A 20 6.48 14.10 -11.37
CA LEU A 20 6.86 13.82 -9.99
C LEU A 20 6.24 14.85 -9.03
N VAL A 21 6.28 16.13 -9.41
CA VAL A 21 5.78 17.24 -8.61
C VAL A 21 4.93 18.14 -9.50
N TYR A 22 3.77 18.51 -8.98
CA TYR A 22 2.78 19.38 -9.62
C TYR A 22 2.65 20.70 -8.88
N THR A 23 2.13 21.73 -9.53
CA THR A 23 1.70 22.98 -8.91
C THR A 23 0.18 23.11 -8.96
N VAL A 24 -0.42 23.68 -7.92
CA VAL A 24 -1.87 23.91 -7.91
C VAL A 24 -2.28 24.86 -9.03
N LYS A 25 -1.49 25.91 -9.23
CA LYS A 25 -1.78 26.97 -10.21
C LYS A 25 -1.78 26.44 -11.64
N ASP A 26 -0.76 25.68 -12.01
CA ASP A 26 -0.50 25.35 -13.41
C ASP A 26 -1.05 23.96 -13.79
N ASP A 27 -1.13 23.03 -12.83
CA ASP A 27 -1.59 21.67 -13.12
C ASP A 27 -3.01 21.39 -12.57
N ALA A 28 -3.32 21.79 -11.33
CA ALA A 28 -4.58 21.40 -10.70
C ALA A 28 -5.78 22.27 -11.11
N ILE A 29 -5.64 23.60 -11.10
CA ILE A 29 -6.74 24.53 -11.42
C ILE A 29 -7.28 24.31 -12.84
N PRO A 30 -6.44 24.18 -13.89
CA PRO A 30 -6.94 23.98 -15.25
C PRO A 30 -7.80 22.72 -15.41
N ILE A 31 -7.47 21.65 -14.68
CA ILE A 31 -8.22 20.38 -14.73
C ILE A 31 -9.50 20.45 -13.88
N ALA A 32 -9.43 21.11 -12.73
CA ALA A 32 -10.51 21.20 -11.77
C ALA A 32 -11.53 22.32 -12.06
N GLY A 33 -11.16 23.28 -12.92
CA GLY A 33 -11.97 24.44 -13.31
C GLY A 33 -11.97 25.60 -12.30
N SER A 34 -11.58 25.37 -11.04
CA SER A 34 -11.41 26.43 -10.04
C SER A 34 -10.48 26.02 -8.92
N GLU A 35 -9.86 27.01 -8.26
CA GLU A 35 -8.99 26.82 -7.10
C GLU A 35 -9.69 26.07 -5.96
N ARG A 36 -10.91 26.49 -5.61
CA ARG A 36 -11.72 25.81 -4.59
C ARG A 36 -11.95 24.34 -4.92
N THR A 37 -12.20 24.01 -6.19
CA THR A 37 -12.43 22.62 -6.60
C THR A 37 -11.13 21.83 -6.59
N ALA A 38 -10.02 22.40 -7.05
CA ALA A 38 -8.69 21.79 -7.01
C ALA A 38 -8.33 21.38 -5.58
N TYR A 39 -8.40 22.30 -4.61
CA TYR A 39 -8.11 21.99 -3.21
C TYR A 39 -9.06 20.93 -2.63
N ARG A 40 -10.36 20.98 -2.96
CA ARG A 40 -11.30 19.95 -2.52
C ARG A 40 -10.89 18.56 -3.03
N ARG A 41 -10.46 18.44 -4.29
CA ARG A 41 -10.01 17.17 -4.87
C ARG A 41 -8.71 16.70 -4.24
N LEU A 42 -7.73 17.58 -4.08
CA LEU A 42 -6.46 17.27 -3.43
C LEU A 42 -6.65 16.81 -1.99
N ASN A 43 -7.50 17.51 -1.21
CA ASN A 43 -7.83 17.11 0.16
C ASN A 43 -8.54 15.75 0.21
N SER A 44 -9.40 15.46 -0.77
CA SER A 44 -10.06 14.16 -0.85
C SER A 44 -9.08 13.00 -1.10
N LEU A 45 -8.04 13.23 -1.90
CA LEU A 45 -6.96 12.27 -2.13
C LEU A 45 -6.05 12.15 -0.91
N ALA A 46 -5.68 13.27 -0.29
CA ALA A 46 -4.78 13.32 0.86
C ALA A 46 -5.32 12.54 2.07
N ALA A 47 -6.64 12.51 2.27
CA ALA A 47 -7.26 11.73 3.33
C ALA A 47 -7.07 10.21 3.19
N TYR A 48 -6.71 9.72 2.01
CA TYR A 48 -6.37 8.33 1.73
C TYR A 48 -4.87 8.15 1.46
N GLY A 49 -4.04 9.16 1.77
CA GLY A 49 -2.60 9.13 1.50
C GLY A 49 -2.24 9.21 0.00
N LEU A 50 -3.20 9.52 -0.87
CA LEU A 50 -2.98 9.55 -2.32
C LEU A 50 -2.41 10.88 -2.84
N ALA A 51 -2.37 11.90 -1.99
CA ALA A 51 -1.76 13.17 -2.32
C ALA A 51 -1.03 13.74 -1.10
N ASN A 52 0.11 14.39 -1.35
CA ASN A 52 0.82 15.19 -0.36
C ASN A 52 0.93 16.62 -0.89
N PHE A 53 0.52 17.61 -0.09
CA PHE A 53 0.49 19.01 -0.50
C PHE A 53 1.34 19.86 0.45
N LYS A 54 2.22 20.68 -0.13
CA LYS A 54 3.05 21.63 0.62
C LYS A 54 3.29 22.88 -0.23
N SER A 55 2.94 24.05 0.33
CA SER A 55 3.25 25.36 -0.25
C SER A 55 2.89 25.53 -1.73
N GLY A 56 1.65 25.17 -2.11
CA GLY A 56 1.18 25.32 -3.50
C GLY A 56 1.63 24.22 -4.45
N LYS A 57 2.47 23.29 -4.00
CA LYS A 57 2.93 22.12 -4.76
C LYS A 57 2.33 20.84 -4.19
N PHE A 58 2.19 19.83 -5.04
CA PHE A 58 1.73 18.52 -4.60
C PHE A 58 2.37 17.37 -5.37
N GLU A 59 2.32 16.20 -4.74
CA GLU A 59 2.68 14.91 -5.32
C GLU A 59 1.43 14.03 -5.31
N ILE A 60 1.32 13.16 -6.31
CA ILE A 60 0.22 12.22 -6.45
C ILE A 60 0.77 10.80 -6.36
N HIS A 61 0.14 9.98 -5.52
CA HIS A 61 0.51 8.58 -5.35
C HIS A 61 0.18 7.76 -6.60
N ARG A 62 1.05 6.81 -6.97
CA ARG A 62 0.87 6.01 -8.20
C ARG A 62 -0.38 5.14 -8.19
N ALA A 63 -0.88 4.74 -7.02
CA ALA A 63 -2.15 4.01 -6.91
C ALA A 63 -3.33 4.76 -7.57
N THR A 64 -3.23 6.09 -7.77
CA THR A 64 -4.23 6.87 -8.53
C THR A 64 -4.31 6.54 -10.02
N ARG A 65 -3.31 5.83 -10.56
CA ARG A 65 -3.24 5.42 -11.96
C ARG A 65 -3.96 4.11 -12.25
N GLN A 66 -4.31 3.35 -11.20
CA GLN A 66 -5.06 2.12 -11.36
C GLN A 66 -6.44 2.38 -11.99
N PRO A 67 -7.00 1.42 -12.74
CA PRO A 67 -8.39 1.48 -13.16
C PRO A 67 -9.37 1.66 -11.99
N TYR A 68 -10.49 2.30 -12.28
CA TYR A 68 -11.49 2.64 -11.28
C TYR A 68 -12.06 1.42 -10.51
N HIS A 69 -12.25 0.30 -11.20
CA HIS A 69 -12.78 -0.92 -10.58
C HIS A 69 -11.82 -1.52 -9.55
N ILE A 70 -10.51 -1.30 -9.71
CA ILE A 70 -9.47 -1.68 -8.75
C ILE A 70 -9.43 -0.68 -7.59
N PHE A 71 -9.57 0.61 -7.90
CA PHE A 71 -9.52 1.66 -6.91
C PHE A 71 -10.47 1.44 -5.73
N GLU A 72 -11.71 1.04 -5.99
CA GLU A 72 -12.67 0.75 -4.92
C GLU A 72 -12.19 -0.38 -3.99
N LYS A 73 -11.44 -1.34 -4.52
CA LYS A 73 -10.83 -2.45 -3.76
C LYS A 73 -9.60 -2.00 -2.99
N LEU A 74 -8.90 -0.95 -3.43
CA LEU A 74 -7.73 -0.38 -2.75
C LEU A 74 -8.11 0.51 -1.56
N LEU A 75 -9.34 1.06 -1.53
CA LEU A 75 -9.76 2.00 -0.48
C LEU A 75 -9.51 1.48 0.95
N PRO A 76 -9.81 0.21 1.28
CA PRO A 76 -9.49 -0.33 2.60
C PRO A 76 -7.99 -0.34 2.90
N SER A 77 -7.14 -0.74 1.94
CA SER A 77 -5.67 -0.70 2.07
C SER A 77 -5.15 0.71 2.28
N LEU A 78 -5.58 1.65 1.44
CA LEU A 78 -5.20 3.06 1.53
C LEU A 78 -5.60 3.66 2.87
N SER A 79 -6.81 3.37 3.34
CA SER A 79 -7.30 3.85 4.63
C SER A 79 -6.51 3.25 5.80
N ALA A 80 -6.23 1.95 5.76
CA ALA A 80 -5.46 1.27 6.80
C ALA A 80 -4.02 1.77 6.87
N LEU A 81 -3.33 1.87 5.72
CA LEU A 81 -1.97 2.41 5.62
C LEU A 81 -1.89 3.86 6.10
N LYS A 82 -2.90 4.68 5.77
CA LYS A 82 -2.95 6.08 6.23
C LYS A 82 -3.09 6.20 7.75
N GLN A 83 -3.77 5.26 8.39
CA GLN A 83 -3.96 5.19 9.84
C GLN A 83 -2.87 4.37 10.54
N GLY A 84 -1.95 3.76 9.78
CA GLY A 84 -0.91 2.90 10.31
C GLY A 84 0.02 3.64 11.27
N ARG A 85 0.40 2.95 12.35
CA ARG A 85 1.30 3.49 13.38
C ARG A 85 2.59 2.68 13.39
N ARG A 86 3.72 3.38 13.46
CA ARG A 86 5.06 2.77 13.37
C ARG A 86 5.72 2.72 14.73
N PHE A 87 6.32 1.57 15.06
CA PHE A 87 6.97 1.30 16.34
C PHE A 87 8.37 0.72 16.13
N GLY A 88 9.28 1.08 17.01
CA GLY A 88 10.62 0.52 17.07
C GLY A 88 11.14 0.49 18.50
N ARG A 89 11.96 -0.49 18.80
CA ARG A 89 12.67 -0.62 20.07
C ARG A 89 14.17 -0.65 19.84
N SER A 90 14.63 -1.62 19.06
CA SER A 90 16.04 -1.80 18.69
C SER A 90 16.31 -1.37 17.24
N TYR A 91 15.25 -1.14 16.44
CA TYR A 91 15.32 -0.73 15.04
C TYR A 91 16.11 -1.73 14.17
N ASN A 92 15.92 -3.02 14.42
CA ASN A 92 16.56 -4.12 13.72
C ASN A 92 15.67 -5.39 13.79
N ASP A 93 16.18 -6.51 13.28
CA ASP A 93 15.43 -7.79 13.20
C ASP A 93 14.98 -8.34 14.55
N TYR A 94 15.57 -7.91 15.68
CA TYR A 94 15.07 -8.32 16.99
C TYR A 94 13.64 -7.86 17.24
N ASP A 95 13.29 -6.67 16.75
CA ASP A 95 11.95 -6.11 16.89
C ASP A 95 10.94 -6.98 16.12
N VAL A 96 11.28 -7.35 14.89
CA VAL A 96 10.45 -8.23 14.04
C VAL A 96 10.30 -9.61 14.68
N ASN A 97 11.40 -10.24 15.08
CA ASN A 97 11.41 -11.57 15.68
C ASN A 97 10.63 -11.62 17.00
N PHE A 98 10.71 -10.55 17.79
CA PHE A 98 9.88 -10.43 18.99
C PHE A 98 8.40 -10.40 18.63
N LEU A 99 8.01 -9.58 17.65
CA LEU A 99 6.62 -9.45 17.23
C LEU A 99 6.05 -10.75 16.68
N ILE A 100 6.77 -11.44 15.78
CA ILE A 100 6.32 -12.72 15.19
C ILE A 100 6.00 -13.74 16.28
N LYS A 101 6.76 -13.77 17.38
CA LYS A 101 6.55 -14.70 18.51
C LYS A 101 5.36 -14.32 19.41
N HIS A 102 4.90 -13.07 19.36
CA HIS A 102 3.86 -12.54 20.24
C HIS A 102 2.69 -11.95 19.44
N LEU A 103 2.46 -12.45 18.21
CA LEU A 103 1.35 -12.01 17.38
C LEU A 103 0.01 -12.30 18.08
N PRO A 104 -0.92 -11.33 18.13
CA PRO A 104 -2.27 -11.58 18.58
C PRO A 104 -2.92 -12.68 17.73
N GLU A 105 -3.77 -13.50 18.35
CA GLU A 105 -4.41 -14.67 17.72
C GLU A 105 -5.16 -14.35 16.42
N HIS A 106 -5.75 -13.16 16.32
CA HIS A 106 -6.49 -12.73 15.14
C HIS A 106 -5.69 -11.77 14.25
N SER A 107 -4.41 -11.52 14.52
CA SER A 107 -3.61 -10.63 13.68
C SER A 107 -3.28 -11.25 12.32
N MET A 108 -2.99 -10.42 11.33
CA MET A 108 -2.54 -10.87 10.01
C MET A 108 -1.32 -10.08 9.58
N ILE A 109 -0.22 -10.78 9.27
CA ILE A 109 0.93 -10.16 8.61
C ILE A 109 0.59 -9.90 7.13
N THR A 110 0.93 -8.71 6.64
CA THR A 110 0.81 -8.33 5.22
C THR A 110 2.20 -7.96 4.68
N LEU A 111 2.36 -6.84 3.99
CA LEU A 111 3.64 -6.23 3.61
C LEU A 111 4.69 -6.28 4.75
N ASP A 112 5.98 -6.18 4.49
CA ASP A 112 6.74 -6.65 3.33
C ASP A 112 6.91 -8.19 3.41
N TYR A 113 6.82 -8.74 4.63
CA TYR A 113 7.08 -10.14 4.96
C TYR A 113 6.17 -11.14 4.25
N LYS A 114 4.86 -10.90 4.19
CA LYS A 114 3.94 -11.84 3.53
C LYS A 114 4.12 -11.83 2.02
N ALA A 115 4.45 -10.69 1.43
CA ALA A 115 4.78 -10.60 0.02
C ALA A 115 6.03 -11.44 -0.30
N TRP A 116 7.10 -11.28 0.50
CA TRP A 116 8.29 -12.13 0.38
C TRP A 116 8.00 -13.62 0.62
N GLU A 117 7.13 -13.96 1.56
CA GLU A 117 6.73 -15.36 1.78
C GLU A 117 6.08 -15.97 0.52
N LEU A 118 5.23 -15.20 -0.15
CA LEU A 118 4.48 -15.64 -1.34
C LEU A 118 5.33 -15.72 -2.61
N THR A 119 6.37 -14.88 -2.75
CA THR A 119 7.08 -14.70 -4.02
C THR A 119 8.59 -14.92 -3.94
N LYS A 120 9.18 -14.84 -2.75
CA LYS A 120 10.63 -14.79 -2.50
C LYS A 120 11.37 -13.69 -3.27
N PHE A 121 10.64 -12.71 -3.80
CA PHE A 121 11.18 -11.73 -4.73
C PHE A 121 12.03 -10.66 -4.05
N GLN A 122 11.48 -9.97 -3.05
CA GLN A 122 12.15 -8.87 -2.37
C GLN A 122 12.33 -9.14 -0.88
N THR A 123 13.57 -9.00 -0.38
CA THR A 123 13.86 -9.16 1.05
C THR A 123 13.07 -8.15 1.88
N PRO A 124 12.33 -8.58 2.90
CA PRO A 124 11.41 -7.71 3.61
C PRO A 124 12.16 -6.72 4.53
N SER A 125 11.72 -5.46 4.56
CA SER A 125 12.31 -4.43 5.44
C SER A 125 11.49 -4.10 6.67
N ASP A 126 10.16 -4.20 6.56
CA ASP A 126 9.22 -3.77 7.60
C ASP A 126 8.15 -4.85 7.81
N LEU A 127 7.74 -5.03 9.07
CA LEU A 127 6.67 -5.94 9.45
C LEU A 127 5.36 -5.17 9.60
N TYR A 128 4.47 -5.28 8.61
CA TYR A 128 3.12 -4.73 8.69
C TYR A 128 2.15 -5.78 9.21
N ILE A 129 1.37 -5.41 10.23
CA ILE A 129 0.46 -6.31 10.93
C ILE A 129 -0.91 -5.65 11.04
N TYR A 130 -1.94 -6.32 10.53
CA TYR A 130 -3.32 -5.99 10.82
C TYR A 130 -3.72 -6.45 12.22
N VAL A 131 -4.30 -5.55 12.99
CA VAL A 131 -4.80 -5.82 14.35
C VAL A 131 -6.23 -5.32 14.51
N ASP A 132 -6.99 -5.95 15.41
CA ASP A 132 -8.38 -5.59 15.68
C ASP A 132 -8.50 -4.23 16.40
N SER A 133 -7.53 -3.89 17.24
CA SER A 133 -7.47 -2.62 17.95
C SER A 133 -6.06 -2.04 17.96
N LEU A 134 -5.89 -0.91 17.29
CA LEU A 134 -4.62 -0.17 17.27
C LEU A 134 -4.21 0.27 18.67
N GLU A 135 -5.16 0.68 19.52
CA GLU A 135 -4.83 1.19 20.85
C GLU A 135 -4.40 0.09 21.81
N LEU A 136 -5.11 -1.04 21.83
CA LEU A 136 -4.73 -2.16 22.69
C LEU A 136 -3.34 -2.68 22.30
N PHE A 137 -3.09 -2.84 21.00
CA PHE A 137 -1.81 -3.34 20.54
C PHE A 137 -0.68 -2.31 20.68
N SER A 138 -0.99 -1.01 20.54
CA SER A 138 -0.03 0.06 20.86
C SER A 138 0.38 0.04 22.32
N SER A 139 -0.56 -0.15 23.25
CA SER A 139 -0.28 -0.27 24.68
C SER A 139 0.62 -1.48 24.96
N PHE A 140 0.28 -2.65 24.41
CA PHE A 140 1.13 -3.85 24.51
C PHE A 140 2.57 -3.59 24.01
N LEU A 141 2.73 -2.92 22.87
CA LEU A 141 4.05 -2.57 22.35
C LEU A 141 4.82 -1.64 23.30
N LYS A 142 4.15 -0.60 23.85
CA LYS A 142 4.76 0.33 24.80
C LYS A 142 5.18 -0.34 26.11
N GLU A 143 4.35 -1.24 26.64
CA GLU A 143 4.68 -2.07 27.81
C GLU A 143 5.93 -2.93 27.56
N ASN A 144 6.11 -3.38 26.31
CA ASN A 144 7.29 -4.12 25.86
C ASN A 144 8.46 -3.22 25.38
N LYS A 145 8.45 -1.94 25.77
CA LYS A 145 9.49 -0.93 25.53
C LYS A 145 9.64 -0.48 24.08
N PHE A 146 8.66 -0.75 23.21
CA PHE A 146 8.63 -0.13 21.89
C PHE A 146 8.18 1.32 21.99
N ARG A 147 8.76 2.16 21.12
CA ARG A 147 8.41 3.58 21.00
C ARG A 147 7.77 3.82 19.65
N GLU A 148 6.73 4.64 19.65
CA GLU A 148 6.10 5.09 18.41
C GLU A 148 6.99 6.13 17.73
N GLY A 149 7.21 5.97 16.43
CA GLY A 149 8.10 6.86 15.68
C GLY A 149 8.18 6.49 14.20
N LYS A 150 8.47 7.49 13.36
CA LYS A 150 8.47 7.35 11.90
C LYS A 150 9.48 6.32 11.36
N ASN A 151 10.53 6.05 12.12
CA ASN A 151 11.61 5.13 11.73
C ASN A 151 11.42 3.70 12.25
N GLY A 152 10.28 3.40 12.89
CA GLY A 152 9.99 2.05 13.37
C GLY A 152 9.80 1.05 12.22
N HIS A 153 10.27 -0.18 12.41
CA HIS A 153 10.11 -1.29 11.46
C HIS A 153 8.85 -2.12 11.69
N ILE A 154 8.15 -1.91 12.82
CA ILE A 154 6.87 -2.54 13.09
C ILE A 154 5.77 -1.56 12.73
N VAL A 155 4.88 -1.92 11.82
CA VAL A 155 3.76 -1.10 11.39
C VAL A 155 2.46 -1.80 11.73
N ILE A 156 1.67 -1.19 12.62
CA ILE A 156 0.38 -1.74 13.01
C ILE A 156 -0.72 -1.05 12.22
N LEU A 157 -1.61 -1.84 11.63
CA LEU A 157 -2.68 -1.40 10.74
C LEU A 157 -4.04 -1.80 11.32
N PRO A 158 -5.07 -0.94 11.22
CA PRO A 158 -6.41 -1.34 11.59
C PRO A 158 -6.97 -2.29 10.53
N LYS A 159 -7.71 -3.32 10.95
CA LYS A 159 -8.47 -4.16 10.02
C LYS A 159 -9.63 -3.38 9.40
N ILE A 160 -9.49 -3.04 8.12
CA ILE A 160 -10.51 -2.35 7.34
C ILE A 160 -10.77 -3.15 6.06
N GLY A 161 -12.04 -3.42 5.77
CA GLY A 161 -12.48 -4.16 4.58
C GLY A 161 -12.52 -5.68 4.79
N SER A 162 -12.48 -6.43 3.67
CA SER A 162 -12.54 -7.89 3.67
C SER A 162 -11.15 -8.50 3.82
N PHE A 163 -11.08 -9.62 4.54
CA PHE A 163 -9.88 -10.44 4.76
C PHE A 163 -10.09 -11.90 4.30
N ASN A 164 -11.16 -12.19 3.56
CA ASN A 164 -11.53 -13.54 3.15
C ASN A 164 -10.53 -14.16 2.15
N ASN A 165 -9.81 -13.34 1.39
CA ASN A 165 -8.73 -13.76 0.50
C ASN A 165 -7.43 -13.08 0.93
N PRO A 166 -6.59 -13.74 1.76
CA PRO A 166 -5.36 -13.16 2.28
C PRO A 166 -4.32 -12.81 1.21
N ILE A 167 -4.27 -13.54 0.09
CA ILE A 167 -3.33 -13.26 -1.00
C ILE A 167 -3.74 -11.98 -1.73
N GLU A 168 -5.02 -11.88 -2.10
CA GLU A 168 -5.57 -10.66 -2.70
C GLU A 168 -5.43 -9.44 -1.76
N ARG A 169 -5.58 -9.66 -0.45
CA ARG A 169 -5.33 -8.61 0.56
C ARG A 169 -3.92 -8.06 0.48
N VAL A 170 -2.91 -8.93 0.53
CA VAL A 170 -1.49 -8.53 0.45
C VAL A 170 -1.19 -7.86 -0.88
N TYR A 171 -1.72 -8.40 -1.98
CA TYR A 171 -1.61 -7.83 -3.31
C TYR A 171 -2.16 -6.39 -3.40
N LEU A 172 -3.36 -6.14 -2.86
CA LEU A 172 -3.95 -4.80 -2.82
C LEU A 172 -3.16 -3.86 -1.90
N ASP A 173 -2.61 -4.37 -0.80
CA ASP A 173 -1.72 -3.60 0.08
C ASP A 173 -0.45 -3.17 -0.66
N CYS A 174 0.13 -4.06 -1.46
CA CYS A 174 1.32 -3.79 -2.25
C CYS A 174 1.08 -2.62 -3.23
N ILE A 175 -0.06 -2.66 -3.95
CA ILE A 175 -0.47 -1.57 -4.86
C ILE A 175 -0.72 -0.27 -4.09
N ALA A 176 -1.43 -0.35 -2.97
CA ALA A 176 -1.80 0.81 -2.17
C ALA A 176 -0.58 1.51 -1.54
N ASN A 177 0.40 0.74 -1.08
CA ASN A 177 1.65 1.25 -0.53
C ASN A 177 2.57 1.83 -1.62
N GLY A 178 2.54 1.26 -2.82
CA GLY A 178 3.30 1.73 -3.97
C GLY A 178 4.81 1.60 -3.76
N GLY A 179 5.58 2.44 -4.49
CA GLY A 179 7.04 2.42 -4.42
C GLY A 179 7.62 1.03 -4.71
N ARG A 180 8.49 0.54 -3.83
CA ARG A 180 9.07 -0.81 -3.91
C ARG A 180 7.99 -1.90 -3.94
N SER A 181 6.96 -1.78 -3.11
CA SER A 181 5.88 -2.75 -3.01
C SER A 181 5.06 -2.90 -4.29
N THR A 182 5.16 -1.97 -5.25
CA THR A 182 4.57 -2.14 -6.58
C THR A 182 5.14 -3.38 -7.29
N PHE A 183 6.44 -3.64 -7.13
CA PHE A 183 7.07 -4.80 -7.76
C PHE A 183 6.67 -6.11 -7.07
N ASP A 184 6.43 -6.10 -5.76
CA ASP A 184 5.83 -7.23 -5.05
C ASP A 184 4.41 -7.54 -5.53
N ALA A 185 3.59 -6.52 -5.79
CA ALA A 185 2.25 -6.73 -6.36
C ALA A 185 2.33 -7.47 -7.70
N ILE A 186 3.23 -7.02 -8.59
CA ILE A 186 3.47 -7.64 -9.89
C ILE A 186 3.94 -9.09 -9.70
N ALA A 187 4.90 -9.34 -8.79
CA ALA A 187 5.39 -10.70 -8.53
C ALA A 187 4.27 -11.62 -8.00
N ILE A 188 3.40 -11.12 -7.12
CA ILE A 188 2.23 -11.87 -6.64
C ILE A 188 1.28 -12.17 -7.80
N GLU A 189 0.98 -11.21 -8.67
CA GLU A 189 0.10 -11.42 -9.82
C GLU A 189 0.66 -12.43 -10.83
N LEU A 190 1.98 -12.43 -11.05
CA LEU A 190 2.64 -13.39 -11.93
C LEU A 190 2.62 -14.82 -11.38
N LEU A 191 2.70 -15.00 -10.06
CA LEU A 191 2.81 -16.33 -9.42
C LEU A 191 1.48 -16.89 -8.88
N HIS A 192 0.54 -16.01 -8.53
CA HIS A 192 -0.72 -16.37 -7.87
C HIS A 192 -1.93 -15.66 -8.52
N GLY A 193 -1.81 -15.23 -9.77
CA GLY A 193 -2.82 -14.44 -10.48
C GLY A 193 -4.17 -15.14 -10.64
N GLU A 194 -4.23 -16.47 -10.55
CA GLU A 194 -5.42 -17.29 -10.52
C GLU A 194 -6.22 -17.18 -9.21
N LYS A 195 -5.55 -16.76 -8.12
CA LYS A 195 -6.16 -16.54 -6.80
C LYS A 195 -6.65 -15.10 -6.62
N LEU A 196 -6.45 -14.24 -7.62
CA LEU A 196 -6.85 -12.83 -7.59
C LEU A 196 -8.16 -12.64 -8.35
N ASN A 197 -9.15 -12.03 -7.71
CA ASN A 197 -10.40 -11.63 -8.38
C ASN A 197 -10.22 -10.33 -9.16
N VAL A 198 -9.23 -9.53 -8.80
CA VAL A 198 -8.88 -8.28 -9.50
C VAL A 198 -7.39 -8.26 -9.82
N LYS A 199 -7.08 -7.78 -11.02
CA LYS A 199 -5.70 -7.63 -11.49
C LYS A 199 -5.39 -6.18 -11.78
N GLY A 200 -4.15 -5.82 -11.53
CA GLY A 200 -3.59 -4.48 -11.53
C GLY A 200 -3.31 -4.03 -12.95
N ASP A 201 -3.25 -2.72 -13.14
CA ASP A 201 -2.68 -2.16 -14.36
C ASP A 201 -1.27 -1.66 -14.06
N PHE A 202 -0.28 -2.30 -14.66
CA PHE A 202 1.13 -2.04 -14.42
C PHE A 202 1.84 -1.68 -15.73
N PRO A 203 2.77 -0.68 -15.71
CA PRO A 203 3.60 -0.41 -16.87
C PRO A 203 4.40 -1.65 -17.30
N ILE A 204 4.48 -1.90 -18.62
CA ILE A 204 5.14 -3.08 -19.17
C ILE A 204 6.60 -3.22 -18.69
N ASP A 205 7.33 -2.10 -18.61
CA ASP A 205 8.72 -2.08 -18.15
C ASP A 205 8.87 -2.61 -16.71
N TYR A 206 7.85 -2.42 -15.88
CA TYR A 206 7.88 -2.90 -14.49
C TYR A 206 7.62 -4.39 -14.43
N VAL A 207 6.72 -4.88 -15.29
CA VAL A 207 6.44 -6.32 -15.44
C VAL A 207 7.68 -7.05 -15.93
N LEU A 208 8.32 -6.57 -17.00
CA LEU A 208 9.55 -7.13 -17.55
C LEU A 208 10.66 -7.17 -16.51
N LYS A 209 10.85 -6.07 -15.78
CA LYS A 209 11.83 -6.01 -14.69
C LYS A 209 11.60 -7.09 -13.63
N VAL A 210 10.37 -7.30 -13.19
CA VAL A 210 10.08 -8.35 -12.20
C VAL A 210 10.35 -9.73 -12.77
N GLN A 211 9.99 -9.99 -14.02
CA GLN A 211 10.27 -11.27 -14.67
C GLN A 211 11.78 -11.56 -14.78
N GLU A 212 12.58 -10.54 -15.09
CA GLU A 212 14.05 -10.64 -15.15
C GLU A 212 14.69 -10.86 -13.77
N ASP A 213 14.19 -10.15 -12.75
CA ASP A 213 14.74 -10.16 -11.39
C ASP A 213 14.21 -11.33 -10.54
N MET A 214 13.16 -12.04 -10.96
CA MET A 214 12.57 -13.13 -10.18
C MET A 214 13.51 -14.35 -10.09
N PRO A 215 13.57 -15.02 -8.92
CA PRO A 215 14.33 -16.26 -8.78
C PRO A 215 13.82 -17.32 -9.77
N LYS A 216 14.71 -17.83 -10.63
CA LYS A 216 14.37 -18.77 -11.72
C LYS A 216 13.68 -20.05 -11.21
N ASP A 217 14.03 -20.49 -10.02
CA ASP A 217 13.48 -21.72 -9.42
C ASP A 217 11.99 -21.55 -9.07
N VAL A 218 11.57 -20.33 -8.68
CA VAL A 218 10.17 -20.01 -8.32
C VAL A 218 9.27 -19.94 -9.56
N LEU A 219 9.80 -19.47 -10.69
CA LEU A 219 9.08 -19.41 -11.96
C LEU A 219 8.81 -20.81 -12.54
N ASN A 220 9.78 -21.72 -12.43
CA ASN A 220 9.68 -23.06 -12.99
C ASN A 220 8.74 -23.98 -12.20
N GLU A 221 8.69 -23.85 -10.87
CA GLU A 221 7.79 -24.65 -10.02
C GLU A 221 6.30 -24.37 -10.30
N ASN A 222 5.93 -23.13 -10.59
CA ASN A 222 4.54 -22.77 -10.88
C ASN A 222 4.10 -23.07 -12.34
N GLN A 223 5.04 -23.12 -13.29
CA GLN A 223 4.75 -23.52 -14.68
C GLN A 223 4.60 -25.04 -14.84
N ALA A 224 5.17 -25.85 -13.94
CA ALA A 224 5.05 -27.31 -13.98
C ALA A 224 3.68 -27.85 -13.48
N VAL A 225 2.82 -26.98 -12.93
CA VAL A 225 1.51 -27.33 -12.36
C VAL A 225 0.34 -26.72 -13.18
N SER A 226 0.65 -26.04 -14.30
CA SER A 226 -0.32 -25.45 -15.24
C SER A 226 -0.50 -26.34 -16.47
#